data_AF-B8A243-F1
#
_entry.id   AF-B8A243-F1
#
_cell.length_a   1.000
_cell.length_b   1.000
_cell.length_c   1.000
_cell.angle_alpha   90.00
_cell.angle_beta   90.00
_cell.angle_gamma   90.00
#
_symmetry.space_group_name_H-M   'P 1'
#
loop_
_entity.id
_entity.type
_entity.pdbx_description
1 polymer ?
#
loop_
_entity_poly.entity_id
_entity_poly.type
_entity_poly.pdbx_seq_one_letter_code
_entity_poly.pdbx_strand_id
1 'polypeptide(L)'
;MYNLNRASQISFPGEDVLHRAGPFSYEFLRRKQAEGALRDKWIISKDLPGEVVYTLDFPWYGNLPRVEARDYLEQYGGGDDVWIGKTLYRMPLVNNDVYLELARMDFNHCQALHQLEWQGLKKWYTENRLMDFGVAQEDALRAYFLAAASVYEPCRAAERLAWARAAILANAVSTHLRNSPSFRERLEHSLRCRPSEETDGSWFNSSSGSDAVLVKAVLRLTDSLAREAQPIHGGDPEDIHKLLRSAWAEWVREKADAADSVCNGSSAVEQEGSRMVHDKQTCLLLARMIEISAGRAAGEAASEDGDRRIIQLTGSICDSLKQKMLVSQDPEKNEEMMSHVDDELKLRIREFVQYLLRLGEKKTGSSETRQTFLSIVKSCYYAAHCPPHVVDRHISRVIFEPVSAAK
;
A
#
# COMPACT_ATOMS: atom_id res chain seq x y z
N MET A 1 -21.46 7.43 18.90
CA MET A 1 -21.61 6.44 17.81
C MET A 1 -20.40 6.43 16.88
N TYR A 2 -19.91 7.59 16.43
CA TYR A 2 -18.68 7.68 15.63
C TYR A 2 -17.47 6.93 16.22
N ASN A 3 -17.11 7.21 17.48
CA ASN A 3 -16.00 6.52 18.15
C ASN A 3 -16.24 5.00 18.32
N LEU A 4 -17.49 4.58 18.52
CA LEU A 4 -17.84 3.16 18.62
C LEU A 4 -17.63 2.46 17.26
N ASN A 5 -17.99 3.13 16.17
CA ASN A 5 -17.75 2.62 14.83
C ASN A 5 -16.25 2.42 14.60
N ARG A 6 -15.41 3.43 14.86
CA ARG A 6 -13.95 3.32 14.74
C ARG A 6 -13.38 2.19 15.60
N ALA A 7 -13.80 2.09 16.86
CA ALA A 7 -13.34 1.04 17.78
C ALA A 7 -13.73 -0.37 17.31
N SER A 8 -14.92 -0.54 16.72
CA SER A 8 -15.37 -1.85 16.22
C SER A 8 -14.54 -2.41 15.07
N GLN A 9 -13.88 -1.54 14.30
CA GLN A 9 -13.10 -1.92 13.11
C GLN A 9 -11.78 -2.61 13.44
N ILE A 10 -11.32 -2.53 14.69
CA ILE A 10 -10.11 -3.20 15.19
C ILE A 10 -10.43 -4.42 16.07
N SER A 11 -11.61 -5.01 15.89
CA SER A 11 -12.06 -6.18 16.65
C SER A 11 -11.26 -7.45 16.33
N PHE A 12 -11.09 -8.30 17.34
CA PHE A 12 -10.46 -9.60 17.23
C PHE A 12 -11.49 -10.73 17.01
N PRO A 13 -11.04 -11.90 16.50
CA PRO A 13 -11.86 -13.10 16.48
C PRO A 13 -12.38 -13.45 17.89
N GLY A 14 -13.69 -13.73 17.98
CA GLY A 14 -14.38 -14.04 19.24
C GLY A 14 -14.99 -12.85 19.99
N GLU A 15 -14.76 -11.60 19.52
CA GLU A 15 -15.32 -10.40 20.16
C GLU A 15 -16.73 -10.06 19.64
N ASP A 16 -17.72 -10.87 20.02
CA ASP A 16 -19.11 -10.76 19.53
C ASP A 16 -19.76 -9.39 19.80
N VAL A 17 -19.36 -8.70 20.88
CA VAL A 17 -19.87 -7.38 21.22
C VAL A 17 -19.44 -6.34 20.18
N LEU A 18 -18.15 -6.31 19.81
CA LEU A 18 -17.67 -5.38 18.78
C LEU A 18 -18.17 -5.78 17.39
N HIS A 19 -18.33 -7.08 17.13
CA HIS A 19 -18.93 -7.57 15.90
C HIS A 19 -20.35 -7.05 15.69
N ARG A 20 -21.18 -7.00 16.74
CA ARG A 20 -22.52 -6.40 16.68
C ARG A 20 -22.50 -4.87 16.68
N ALA A 21 -21.56 -4.27 17.40
CA ALA A 21 -21.44 -2.81 17.49
C ALA A 21 -21.06 -2.15 16.15
N GLY A 22 -20.28 -2.83 15.31
CA GLY A 22 -19.85 -2.31 14.01
C GLY A 22 -21.00 -1.98 13.06
N PRO A 23 -21.80 -2.97 12.62
CA PRO A 23 -22.96 -2.72 11.76
C PRO A 23 -23.94 -1.73 12.37
N PHE A 24 -24.25 -1.88 13.66
CA PHE A 24 -25.17 -0.98 14.37
C PHE A 24 -24.73 0.49 14.30
N SER A 25 -23.45 0.76 14.64
CA SER A 25 -22.91 2.12 14.63
C SER A 25 -22.76 2.67 13.21
N TYR A 26 -22.38 1.83 12.24
CA TYR A 26 -22.28 2.21 10.83
C TYR A 26 -23.63 2.63 10.25
N GLU A 27 -24.66 1.78 10.41
CA GLU A 27 -26.02 2.06 9.94
C GLU A 27 -26.61 3.30 10.61
N PHE A 28 -26.35 3.49 11.92
CA PHE A 28 -26.76 4.70 12.62
C PHE A 28 -26.17 5.96 11.98
N LEU A 29 -24.87 5.96 11.66
CA LEU A 29 -24.19 7.12 11.09
C LEU A 29 -24.60 7.35 9.64
N ARG A 30 -24.76 6.31 8.82
CA ARG A 30 -25.27 6.42 7.44
C ARG A 30 -26.70 6.97 7.39
N ARG A 31 -27.56 6.56 8.33
CA ARG A 31 -28.91 7.15 8.47
C ARG A 31 -28.84 8.64 8.82
N LYS A 32 -27.98 9.02 9.77
CA LYS A 32 -27.77 10.43 10.14
C LYS A 32 -27.21 11.26 8.99
N GLN A 33 -26.34 10.68 8.17
CA GLN A 33 -25.84 11.29 6.94
C GLN A 33 -26.99 11.56 5.96
N ALA A 34 -27.83 10.56 5.68
CA ALA A 34 -28.97 10.68 4.75
C ALA A 34 -30.00 11.72 5.23
N GLU A 35 -30.20 11.85 6.54
CA GLU A 35 -31.07 12.87 7.16
C GLU A 35 -30.47 14.28 7.19
N GLY A 36 -29.20 14.47 6.79
CA GLY A 36 -28.48 15.74 6.97
C GLY A 36 -28.30 16.14 8.44
N ALA A 37 -28.33 15.14 9.34
CA ALA A 37 -28.40 15.30 10.78
C ALA A 37 -27.11 14.84 11.49
N LEU A 38 -25.97 14.87 10.78
CA LEU A 38 -24.64 14.67 11.37
C LEU A 38 -24.25 15.90 12.21
N ARG A 39 -24.81 15.96 13.42
CA ARG A 39 -24.53 16.98 14.43
C ARG A 39 -24.34 16.30 15.76
N ASP A 40 -23.49 16.85 16.60
CA ASP A 40 -23.28 16.34 17.96
C ASP A 40 -23.85 17.32 18.99
N LYS A 41 -24.40 16.78 20.08
CA LYS A 41 -24.98 17.57 21.17
C LYS A 41 -23.90 18.17 22.09
N TRP A 42 -22.71 17.57 22.10
CA TRP A 42 -21.65 17.81 23.08
C TRP A 42 -20.47 18.61 22.51
N ILE A 43 -20.47 18.91 21.21
CA ILE A 43 -19.42 19.69 20.55
C ILE A 43 -19.97 20.52 19.38
N ILE A 44 -19.47 21.74 19.24
CA ILE A 44 -19.58 22.58 18.05
C ILE A 44 -18.20 22.52 17.38
N SER A 45 -18.08 21.73 16.33
CA SER A 45 -16.82 21.59 15.57
C SER A 45 -16.91 22.16 14.17
N LYS A 46 -15.74 22.40 13.57
CA LYS A 46 -15.62 22.95 12.21
C LYS A 46 -16.29 22.07 11.14
N ASP A 47 -16.00 20.77 11.08
CA ASP A 47 -16.56 19.87 10.05
C ASP A 47 -16.79 18.42 10.52
N LEU A 48 -17.64 18.26 11.54
CA LEU A 48 -18.08 16.93 11.98
C LEU A 48 -18.66 16.06 10.82
N PRO A 49 -19.51 16.59 9.92
CA PRO A 49 -20.01 15.80 8.80
C PRO A 49 -18.89 15.24 7.93
N GLY A 50 -17.88 16.05 7.58
CA GLY A 50 -16.73 15.60 6.79
C GLY A 50 -15.95 14.47 7.46
N GLU A 51 -15.64 14.60 8.76
CA GLU A 51 -14.92 13.58 9.54
C GLU A 51 -15.67 12.23 9.54
N VAL A 52 -16.99 12.28 9.77
CA VAL A 52 -17.83 11.09 9.83
C VAL A 52 -17.93 10.44 8.46
N VAL A 53 -18.22 11.22 7.41
CA VAL A 53 -18.39 10.69 6.05
C VAL A 53 -17.09 10.05 5.56
N TYR A 54 -15.94 10.71 5.74
CA TYR A 54 -14.64 10.15 5.37
C TYR A 54 -14.41 8.77 6.01
N THR A 55 -14.66 8.66 7.31
CA THR A 55 -14.44 7.40 8.06
C THR A 55 -15.40 6.29 7.64
N LEU A 56 -16.62 6.62 7.21
CA LEU A 56 -17.58 5.64 6.72
C LEU A 56 -17.23 5.15 5.30
N ASP A 57 -16.61 6.01 4.49
CA ASP A 57 -16.18 5.69 3.14
C ASP A 57 -14.85 4.90 3.14
N PHE A 58 -13.97 5.17 4.11
CA PHE A 58 -12.67 4.51 4.27
C PHE A 58 -12.54 3.82 5.63
N PRO A 59 -12.78 2.49 5.71
CA PRO A 59 -12.55 1.75 6.94
C PRO A 59 -11.05 1.74 7.30
N TRP A 60 -10.72 1.51 8.56
CA TRP A 60 -9.37 1.57 9.12
C TRP A 60 -8.35 0.72 8.35
N TYR A 61 -8.75 -0.47 7.90
CA TYR A 61 -7.92 -1.39 7.11
C TYR A 61 -7.85 -1.02 5.61
N GLY A 62 -8.53 0.03 5.17
CA GLY A 62 -8.47 0.61 3.82
C GLY A 62 -8.10 2.09 3.81
N ASN A 63 -7.72 2.64 4.97
CA ASN A 63 -7.46 4.04 5.15
C ASN A 63 -5.95 4.32 5.15
N LEU A 64 -5.49 5.11 4.18
CA LEU A 64 -4.09 5.46 4.00
C LEU A 64 -3.72 6.66 4.89
N PRO A 65 -2.63 6.58 5.69
CA PRO A 65 -2.28 7.61 6.67
C PRO A 65 -2.26 9.05 6.13
N ARG A 66 -1.64 9.30 4.97
CA ARG A 66 -1.57 10.67 4.43
C ARG A 66 -2.87 11.14 3.79
N VAL A 67 -3.74 10.23 3.36
CA VAL A 67 -5.08 10.60 2.87
C VAL A 67 -5.93 11.08 4.05
N GLU A 68 -5.97 10.31 5.14
CA GLU A 68 -6.70 10.72 6.35
C GLU A 68 -6.17 12.03 6.91
N ALA A 69 -4.85 12.17 7.03
CA ALA A 69 -4.25 13.41 7.52
C ALA A 69 -4.59 14.61 6.62
N ARG A 70 -4.62 14.41 5.29
CA ARG A 70 -4.95 15.47 4.32
C ARG A 70 -6.39 15.95 4.50
N ASP A 71 -7.32 15.05 4.72
CA ASP A 71 -8.72 15.39 4.97
C ASP A 71 -8.91 16.00 6.36
N TYR A 72 -8.27 15.44 7.39
CA TYR A 72 -8.41 15.91 8.76
C TYR A 72 -7.83 17.31 8.99
N LEU A 73 -6.79 17.70 8.23
CA LEU A 73 -6.25 19.07 8.24
C LEU A 73 -7.27 20.13 7.80
N GLU A 74 -8.25 19.76 6.97
CA GLU A 74 -9.36 20.64 6.58
C GLU A 74 -10.52 20.59 7.57
N GLN A 75 -10.64 19.51 8.34
CA GLN A 75 -11.76 19.27 9.26
C GLN A 75 -11.49 19.77 10.68
N TYR A 76 -10.25 19.69 11.16
CA TYR A 76 -9.87 20.11 12.51
C TYR A 76 -10.09 21.62 12.69
N GLY A 77 -10.83 21.99 13.75
CA GLY A 77 -11.23 23.36 14.02
C GLY A 77 -10.21 24.20 14.78
N GLY A 78 -9.03 23.66 15.11
CA GLY A 78 -8.03 24.42 15.87
C GLY A 78 -8.59 24.90 17.21
N GLY A 79 -8.32 26.16 17.56
CA GLY A 79 -8.84 26.79 18.78
C GLY A 79 -10.34 27.09 18.78
N ASP A 80 -11.03 26.97 17.64
CA ASP A 80 -12.43 27.39 17.47
C ASP A 80 -13.46 26.34 17.94
N ASP A 81 -13.07 25.07 18.02
CA ASP A 81 -13.95 24.00 18.49
C ASP A 81 -14.41 24.25 19.94
N VAL A 82 -15.72 24.13 20.18
CA VAL A 82 -16.34 24.41 21.49
C VAL A 82 -17.02 23.18 22.05
N TRP A 83 -16.68 22.80 23.27
CA TRP A 83 -17.30 21.68 23.98
C TRP A 83 -18.50 22.16 24.80
N ILE A 84 -19.52 21.32 24.87
CA ILE A 84 -20.77 21.59 25.58
C ILE A 84 -20.83 20.68 26.81
N GLY A 85 -20.83 21.27 28.01
CA GLY A 85 -21.03 20.58 29.27
C GLY A 85 -22.22 21.16 30.04
N LYS A 86 -22.04 21.50 31.32
CA LYS A 86 -22.98 22.40 32.02
C LYS A 86 -22.93 23.82 31.45
N THR A 87 -21.76 24.23 31.00
CA THR A 87 -21.47 25.47 30.30
C THR A 87 -20.66 25.15 29.05
N LEU A 88 -20.54 26.11 28.13
CA LEU A 88 -19.58 26.02 27.05
C LEU A 88 -18.16 26.09 27.63
N TYR A 89 -17.25 25.28 27.10
CA TYR A 89 -15.85 25.28 27.50
C TYR A 89 -14.93 24.92 26.32
N ARG A 90 -13.65 25.24 26.46
CA ARG A 90 -12.59 24.95 25.49
C ARG A 90 -11.62 23.94 26.10
N MET A 91 -10.95 23.16 25.24
CA MET A 91 -9.94 22.19 25.64
C MET A 91 -8.60 22.55 24.97
N PRO A 92 -7.81 23.53 25.48
CA PRO A 92 -6.63 24.05 24.78
C PRO A 92 -5.55 23.00 24.47
N LEU A 93 -5.47 21.93 25.25
CA LEU A 93 -4.53 20.82 25.02
C LEU A 93 -5.00 19.82 23.95
N VAL A 94 -6.24 19.96 23.47
CA VAL A 94 -6.86 19.12 22.42
C VAL A 94 -7.14 19.94 21.17
N ASN A 95 -7.64 21.16 21.34
CA ASN A 95 -8.10 22.09 20.32
C ASN A 95 -7.26 23.37 20.38
N ASN A 96 -6.26 23.50 19.50
CA ASN A 96 -5.42 24.70 19.39
C ASN A 96 -4.82 24.87 18.00
N ASP A 97 -4.48 26.12 17.67
CA ASP A 97 -3.97 26.47 16.35
C ASP A 97 -2.50 26.08 16.16
N VAL A 98 -1.74 25.91 17.25
CA VAL A 98 -0.34 25.47 17.19
C VAL A 98 -0.24 24.07 16.60
N TYR A 99 -1.13 23.15 16.98
CA TYR A 99 -1.18 21.80 16.41
C TYR A 99 -1.57 21.83 14.93
N LEU A 100 -2.55 22.65 14.55
CA LEU A 100 -2.98 22.79 13.16
C LEU A 100 -1.86 23.38 12.28
N GLU A 101 -1.19 24.41 12.76
CA GLU A 101 -0.07 25.05 12.07
C GLU A 101 1.11 24.08 11.90
N LEU A 102 1.50 23.39 12.98
CA LEU A 102 2.57 22.39 12.94
C LEU A 102 2.23 21.26 11.96
N ALA A 103 1.02 20.71 12.03
CA ALA A 103 0.60 19.62 11.15
C ALA A 103 0.55 20.06 9.68
N ARG A 104 0.14 21.31 9.39
CA ARG A 104 0.21 21.89 8.04
C ARG A 104 1.64 22.01 7.55
N MET A 105 2.55 22.54 8.38
CA MET A 105 3.96 22.68 8.04
C MET A 105 4.62 21.33 7.77
N ASP A 106 4.38 20.34 8.65
CA ASP A 106 4.88 18.96 8.47
C ASP A 106 4.35 18.34 7.17
N PHE A 107 3.05 18.46 6.92
CA PHE A 107 2.42 17.90 5.72
C PHE A 107 3.03 18.51 4.45
N ASN A 108 3.13 19.84 4.39
CA ASN A 108 3.68 20.53 3.22
C ASN A 108 5.18 20.24 3.04
N HIS A 109 5.94 20.08 4.12
CA HIS A 109 7.34 19.69 4.06
C HIS A 109 7.52 18.28 3.47
N CYS A 110 6.76 17.30 3.97
CA CYS A 110 6.77 15.95 3.42
C CYS A 110 6.33 15.93 1.95
N GLN A 111 5.25 16.66 1.62
CA GLN A 111 4.73 16.75 0.26
C GLN A 111 5.78 17.31 -0.72
N ALA A 112 6.50 18.36 -0.35
CA ALA A 112 7.56 18.92 -1.19
C ALA A 112 8.67 17.90 -1.50
N LEU A 113 9.05 17.08 -0.52
CA LEU A 113 10.01 15.99 -0.73
C LEU A 113 9.44 14.90 -1.64
N HIS A 114 8.17 14.54 -1.46
CA HIS A 114 7.50 13.56 -2.31
C HIS A 114 7.40 14.02 -3.77
N GLN A 115 7.22 15.32 -4.02
CA GLN A 115 7.25 15.89 -5.36
C GLN A 115 8.62 15.76 -6.03
N LEU A 116 9.71 15.98 -5.28
CA LEU A 116 11.08 15.80 -5.79
C LEU A 116 11.37 14.32 -6.11
N GLU A 117 10.94 13.42 -5.22
CA GLU A 117 11.03 11.98 -5.44
C GLU A 117 10.26 11.53 -6.67
N TRP A 118 9.03 12.03 -6.87
CA TRP A 118 8.25 11.73 -8.06
C TRP A 118 8.95 12.18 -9.35
N GLN A 119 9.59 13.36 -9.36
CA GLN A 119 10.39 13.81 -10.50
C GLN A 119 11.55 12.85 -10.79
N GLY A 120 12.27 12.41 -9.76
CA GLY A 120 13.34 11.42 -9.88
C GLY A 120 12.82 10.06 -10.38
N LEU A 121 11.69 9.60 -9.85
CA LEU A 121 11.06 8.35 -10.26
C LEU A 121 10.56 8.41 -11.71
N LYS A 122 10.00 9.54 -12.14
CA LYS A 122 9.59 9.76 -13.53
C LYS A 122 10.78 9.66 -14.49
N LYS A 123 11.91 10.27 -14.15
CA LYS A 123 13.15 10.15 -14.93
C LYS A 123 13.62 8.69 -15.01
N TRP A 124 13.68 8.01 -13.87
CA TRP A 124 14.03 6.58 -13.80
C TRP A 124 13.10 5.69 -14.63
N TYR A 125 11.78 5.98 -14.62
CA TYR A 125 10.78 5.27 -15.41
C TYR A 125 11.06 5.41 -16.92
N THR A 126 11.38 6.62 -17.39
CA THR A 126 11.73 6.87 -18.80
C THR A 126 13.04 6.20 -19.20
N GLU A 127 14.07 6.26 -18.35
CA GLU A 127 15.38 5.64 -18.60
C GLU A 127 15.31 4.12 -18.75
N ASN A 128 14.35 3.48 -18.08
CA ASN A 128 14.10 2.04 -18.19
C ASN A 128 13.05 1.66 -19.25
N ARG A 129 12.56 2.64 -20.03
CA ARG A 129 11.62 2.44 -21.15
C ARG A 129 10.36 1.66 -20.74
N LEU A 130 9.85 1.89 -19.53
CA LEU A 130 8.77 1.07 -18.96
C LEU A 130 7.43 1.23 -19.68
N MET A 131 7.25 2.31 -20.43
CA MET A 131 6.12 2.49 -21.35
C MET A 131 6.08 1.42 -22.45
N ASP A 132 7.26 1.00 -22.96
CA ASP A 132 7.37 -0.02 -24.00
C ASP A 132 6.90 -1.42 -23.51
N PHE A 133 6.78 -1.58 -22.19
CA PHE A 133 6.32 -2.80 -21.52
C PHE A 133 4.90 -2.66 -20.93
N GLY A 134 4.13 -1.68 -21.41
CA GLY A 134 2.71 -1.53 -21.07
C GLY A 134 2.44 -0.91 -19.70
N VAL A 135 3.42 -0.25 -19.07
CA VAL A 135 3.17 0.49 -17.83
C VAL A 135 2.90 1.94 -18.18
N ALA A 136 1.65 2.39 -18.02
CA ALA A 136 1.29 3.79 -18.22
C ALA A 136 1.94 4.70 -17.17
N GLN A 137 2.17 5.97 -17.50
CA GLN A 137 2.79 6.92 -16.56
C GLN A 137 1.88 7.17 -15.35
N GLU A 138 0.56 7.12 -15.57
CA GLU A 138 -0.48 7.23 -14.56
C GLU A 138 -0.40 6.07 -13.56
N ASP A 139 -0.09 4.86 -14.02
CA ASP A 139 0.08 3.69 -13.15
C ASP A 139 1.38 3.78 -12.35
N ALA A 140 2.44 4.34 -12.93
CA ALA A 140 3.66 4.66 -12.19
C ALA A 140 3.40 5.70 -11.08
N LEU A 141 2.58 6.71 -11.36
CA LEU A 141 2.16 7.70 -10.36
C LEU A 141 1.28 7.07 -9.27
N ARG A 142 0.35 6.18 -9.63
CA ARG A 142 -0.47 5.43 -8.67
C ARG A 142 0.38 4.55 -7.76
N ALA A 143 1.36 3.83 -8.31
CA ALA A 143 2.30 3.04 -7.53
C ALA A 143 3.07 3.90 -6.52
N TYR A 144 3.57 5.05 -6.96
CA TYR A 144 4.26 6.00 -6.09
C TYR A 144 3.35 6.57 -5.01
N PHE A 145 2.13 6.97 -5.38
CA PHE A 145 1.13 7.48 -4.44
C PHE A 145 0.79 6.46 -3.35
N LEU A 146 0.55 5.20 -3.70
CA LEU A 146 0.24 4.15 -2.71
C LEU A 146 1.39 3.96 -1.71
N ALA A 147 2.64 3.99 -2.19
CA ALA A 147 3.82 3.94 -1.33
C ALA A 147 3.95 5.20 -0.45
N ALA A 148 3.83 6.40 -1.04
CA ALA A 148 4.00 7.67 -0.35
C ALA A 148 2.90 8.00 0.64
N ALA A 149 1.68 7.55 0.36
CA ALA A 149 0.55 7.72 1.26
C ALA A 149 0.64 6.79 2.50
N SER A 150 1.42 5.70 2.39
CA SER A 150 1.59 4.69 3.44
C SER A 150 2.85 4.92 4.28
N VAL A 151 4.00 5.21 3.63
CA VAL A 151 5.31 5.42 4.27
C VAL A 151 5.78 6.84 3.96
N TYR A 152 5.33 7.83 4.70
CA TYR A 152 5.46 9.24 4.29
C TYR A 152 6.69 9.95 4.86
N GLU A 153 7.33 9.37 5.86
CA GLU A 153 8.38 10.02 6.64
C GLU A 153 9.60 10.34 5.74
N PRO A 154 10.20 11.55 5.85
CA PRO A 154 11.36 11.93 5.04
C PRO A 154 12.53 10.94 5.11
N CYS A 155 12.81 10.40 6.30
CA CYS A 155 13.90 9.45 6.53
C CYS A 155 13.66 8.06 5.92
N ARG A 156 12.44 7.76 5.45
CA ARG A 156 12.04 6.46 4.90
C ARG A 156 11.91 6.47 3.38
N ALA A 157 12.62 7.38 2.71
CA ALA A 157 12.60 7.51 1.25
C ALA A 157 13.04 6.21 0.53
N ALA A 158 14.03 5.49 1.06
CA ALA A 158 14.48 4.22 0.49
C ALA A 158 13.34 3.17 0.46
N GLU A 159 12.59 3.05 1.55
CA GLU A 159 11.43 2.13 1.65
C GLU A 159 10.35 2.48 0.62
N ARG A 160 9.98 3.76 0.52
CA ARG A 160 8.99 4.23 -0.47
C ARG A 160 9.43 3.97 -1.90
N LEU A 161 10.66 4.36 -2.24
CA LEU A 161 11.16 4.27 -3.61
C LEU A 161 11.36 2.82 -4.01
N ALA A 162 11.80 1.95 -3.09
CA ALA A 162 11.87 0.51 -3.31
C ALA A 162 10.49 -0.07 -3.59
N TRP A 163 9.49 0.27 -2.79
CA TRP A 163 8.10 -0.12 -3.02
C TRP A 163 7.64 0.32 -4.42
N ALA A 164 7.69 1.62 -4.72
CA ALA A 164 7.17 2.16 -5.97
C ALA A 164 7.88 1.56 -7.20
N ARG A 165 9.21 1.52 -7.21
CA ARG A 165 10.00 0.96 -8.33
C ARG A 165 9.73 -0.54 -8.52
N ALA A 166 9.63 -1.30 -7.43
CA ALA A 166 9.33 -2.72 -7.50
C ALA A 166 7.91 -2.98 -8.01
N ALA A 167 6.91 -2.18 -7.59
CA ALA A 167 5.54 -2.30 -8.08
C ALA A 167 5.44 -2.02 -9.58
N ILE A 168 6.12 -0.97 -10.06
CA ILE A 168 6.17 -0.59 -11.47
C ILE A 168 6.84 -1.70 -12.30
N LEU A 169 8.01 -2.19 -11.87
CA LEU A 169 8.71 -3.26 -12.58
C LEU A 169 7.96 -4.59 -12.52
N ALA A 170 7.33 -4.93 -11.39
CA ALA A 170 6.52 -6.14 -11.28
C ALA A 170 5.33 -6.09 -12.26
N ASN A 171 4.75 -4.92 -12.50
CA ASN A 171 3.72 -4.73 -13.52
C ASN A 171 4.28 -4.97 -14.93
N ALA A 172 5.37 -4.28 -15.30
CA ALA A 172 6.03 -4.46 -16.60
C ALA A 172 6.41 -5.93 -16.86
N VAL A 173 7.04 -6.58 -15.88
CA VAL A 173 7.47 -7.99 -15.94
C VAL A 173 6.27 -8.92 -16.05
N SER A 174 5.18 -8.68 -15.32
CA SER A 174 3.96 -9.49 -15.42
C SER A 174 3.32 -9.40 -16.81
N THR A 175 3.24 -8.20 -17.38
CA THR A 175 2.72 -7.98 -18.74
C THR A 175 3.61 -8.69 -19.77
N HIS A 176 4.93 -8.57 -19.62
CA HIS A 176 5.88 -9.14 -20.57
C HIS A 176 5.97 -10.68 -20.50
N LEU A 177 5.85 -11.27 -19.30
CA LEU A 177 5.79 -12.73 -19.11
C LEU A 177 4.62 -13.38 -19.85
N ARG A 178 3.47 -12.70 -19.95
CA ARG A 178 2.30 -13.19 -20.70
C ARG A 178 2.57 -13.27 -22.21
N ASN A 179 3.45 -12.40 -22.71
CA ASN A 179 3.72 -12.26 -24.14
C ASN A 179 4.97 -13.03 -24.59
N SER A 180 5.87 -13.39 -23.66
CA SER A 180 7.16 -14.03 -23.98
C SER A 180 7.51 -15.11 -22.93
N PRO A 181 7.24 -16.41 -23.17
CA PRO A 181 7.58 -17.46 -22.22
C PRO A 181 9.11 -17.65 -22.06
N SER A 182 9.87 -17.44 -23.15
CA SER A 182 11.34 -17.55 -23.13
C SER A 182 12.02 -16.45 -22.29
N PHE A 183 11.30 -15.37 -21.98
CA PHE A 183 11.79 -14.31 -21.10
C PHE A 183 11.92 -14.78 -19.64
N ARG A 184 11.03 -15.67 -19.18
CA ARG A 184 11.08 -16.26 -17.82
C ARG A 184 12.45 -16.89 -17.57
N GLU A 185 12.86 -17.82 -18.43
CA GLU A 185 14.11 -18.56 -18.29
C GLU A 185 15.32 -17.61 -18.27
N ARG A 186 15.32 -16.60 -19.15
CA ARG A 186 16.38 -15.57 -19.19
C ARG A 186 16.44 -14.74 -17.91
N LEU A 187 15.29 -14.29 -17.41
CA LEU A 187 15.22 -13.49 -16.19
C LEU A 187 15.65 -14.33 -14.98
N GLU A 188 15.15 -15.56 -14.84
CA GLU A 188 15.54 -16.47 -13.76
C GLU A 188 17.03 -16.79 -13.79
N HIS A 189 17.60 -17.06 -14.97
CA HIS A 189 19.03 -17.30 -15.12
C HIS A 189 19.84 -16.08 -14.68
N SER A 190 19.48 -14.89 -15.18
CA SER A 190 20.19 -13.64 -14.86
C SER A 190 20.14 -13.28 -13.38
N LEU A 191 19.02 -13.56 -12.70
CA LEU A 191 18.88 -13.35 -11.26
C LEU A 191 19.72 -14.31 -10.42
N ARG A 192 20.09 -15.49 -10.95
CA ARG A 192 20.94 -16.48 -10.27
C ARG A 192 22.43 -16.23 -10.49
N CYS A 193 22.81 -15.62 -11.61
CA CYS A 193 24.20 -15.27 -11.92
C CYS A 193 24.77 -14.24 -10.93
N ARG A 194 26.08 -14.30 -10.68
CA ARG A 194 26.76 -13.29 -9.85
C ARG A 194 27.00 -12.00 -10.62
N PRO A 195 26.98 -10.83 -9.96
CA PRO A 195 27.33 -9.55 -10.61
C PRO A 195 28.69 -9.57 -11.32
N SER A 196 29.67 -10.30 -10.77
CA SER A 196 31.02 -10.46 -11.34
C SER A 196 31.08 -11.33 -12.61
N GLU A 197 30.06 -12.15 -12.86
CA GLU A 197 29.98 -13.01 -14.05
C GLU A 197 29.24 -12.30 -15.21
N GLU A 198 28.55 -11.19 -14.93
CA GLU A 198 27.86 -10.37 -15.93
C GLU A 198 28.82 -9.48 -16.76
N THR A 199 30.09 -9.37 -16.35
CA THR A 199 31.10 -8.54 -17.05
C THR A 199 31.53 -9.15 -18.38
N ASP A 200 31.26 -10.44 -18.61
CA ASP A 200 31.42 -11.07 -19.91
C ASP A 200 30.20 -10.74 -20.78
N GLY A 201 30.17 -9.50 -21.30
CA GLY A 201 29.08 -8.91 -22.08
C GLY A 201 28.69 -9.66 -23.37
N SER A 202 29.27 -10.83 -23.61
CA SER A 202 28.99 -11.75 -24.72
C SER A 202 27.52 -12.18 -24.78
N TRP A 203 26.85 -12.44 -23.65
CA TRP A 203 25.44 -12.87 -23.67
C TRP A 203 24.47 -11.72 -24.00
N PHE A 204 24.58 -10.57 -23.32
CA PHE A 204 23.70 -9.42 -23.59
C PHE A 204 23.88 -8.87 -25.02
N ASN A 205 25.07 -8.98 -25.59
CA ASN A 205 25.35 -8.58 -26.98
C ASN A 205 24.70 -9.49 -28.02
N SER A 206 24.28 -10.70 -27.63
CA SER A 206 23.60 -11.65 -28.51
C SER A 206 22.08 -11.44 -28.57
N SER A 207 21.50 -10.68 -27.62
CA SER A 207 20.06 -10.45 -27.53
C SER A 207 19.71 -8.98 -27.76
N SER A 208 19.69 -8.56 -29.03
CA SER A 208 19.06 -7.30 -29.41
C SER A 208 17.53 -7.45 -29.33
N GLY A 209 16.94 -7.19 -28.17
CA GLY A 209 15.49 -7.36 -27.98
C GLY A 209 14.94 -6.68 -26.72
N SER A 210 13.62 -6.54 -26.66
CA SER A 210 12.88 -5.98 -25.51
C SER A 210 13.15 -6.74 -24.21
N ASP A 211 13.37 -8.06 -24.28
CA ASP A 211 13.72 -8.88 -23.12
C ASP A 211 14.96 -8.39 -22.37
N ALA A 212 16.03 -8.07 -23.10
CA ALA A 212 17.30 -7.64 -22.51
C ALA A 212 17.15 -6.31 -21.78
N VAL A 213 16.30 -5.42 -22.29
CA VAL A 213 16.00 -4.13 -21.66
C VAL A 213 15.34 -4.35 -20.30
N LEU A 214 14.31 -5.21 -20.22
CA LEU A 214 13.57 -5.44 -18.99
C LEU A 214 14.36 -6.26 -17.96
N VAL A 215 15.11 -7.29 -18.39
CA VAL A 215 16.06 -8.00 -17.51
C VAL A 215 17.05 -7.01 -16.89
N LYS A 216 17.66 -6.15 -17.72
CA LYS A 216 18.61 -5.15 -17.25
C LYS A 216 17.97 -4.14 -16.30
N ALA A 217 16.71 -3.77 -16.51
CA ALA A 217 15.98 -2.88 -15.61
C ALA A 217 15.78 -3.49 -14.21
N VAL A 218 15.44 -4.79 -14.13
CA VAL A 218 15.32 -5.52 -12.86
C VAL A 218 16.68 -5.59 -12.16
N LEU A 219 17.74 -5.99 -12.86
CA LEU A 219 19.09 -6.07 -12.28
C LEU A 219 19.57 -4.71 -11.77
N ARG A 220 19.41 -3.65 -12.58
CA ARG A 220 19.75 -2.27 -12.18
C ARG A 220 18.96 -1.81 -10.95
N LEU A 221 17.69 -2.20 -10.81
CA LEU A 221 16.94 -1.93 -9.60
C LEU A 221 17.59 -2.62 -8.41
N THR A 222 17.91 -3.93 -8.50
CA THR A 222 18.54 -4.64 -7.39
C THR A 222 19.88 -4.02 -6.99
N ASP A 223 20.67 -3.54 -7.97
CA ASP A 223 21.95 -2.89 -7.71
C ASP A 223 21.79 -1.47 -7.14
N SER A 224 20.72 -0.75 -7.50
CA SER A 224 20.39 0.54 -6.89
C SER A 224 19.97 0.36 -5.44
N LEU A 225 19.06 -0.57 -5.17
CA LEU A 225 18.55 -0.83 -3.83
C LEU A 225 19.66 -1.32 -2.89
N ALA A 226 20.55 -2.20 -3.37
CA ALA A 226 21.68 -2.65 -2.56
C ALA A 226 22.62 -1.50 -2.16
N ARG A 227 22.95 -0.60 -3.10
CA ARG A 227 23.77 0.59 -2.83
C ARG A 227 23.07 1.59 -1.89
N GLU A 228 21.77 1.80 -2.08
CA GLU A 228 20.95 2.67 -1.23
C GLU A 228 20.82 2.11 0.20
N ALA A 229 20.82 0.79 0.37
CA ALA A 229 20.69 0.11 1.65
C ALA A 229 22.04 -0.12 2.38
N GLN A 230 23.18 -0.06 1.66
CA GLN A 230 24.53 -0.25 2.22
C GLN A 230 24.84 0.60 3.48
N PRO A 231 24.56 1.93 3.52
CA PRO A 231 24.84 2.72 4.72
C PRO A 231 23.99 2.33 5.93
N ILE A 232 22.89 1.60 5.72
CA ILE A 232 21.94 1.19 6.75
C ILE A 232 22.34 -0.16 7.35
N HIS A 233 22.81 -1.10 6.52
CA HIS A 233 22.96 -2.50 6.91
C HIS A 233 24.27 -2.87 7.59
N GLY A 234 25.37 -2.13 7.40
CA GLY A 234 26.67 -2.45 8.01
C GLY A 234 27.28 -3.84 7.67
N GLY A 235 26.54 -4.72 6.98
CA GLY A 235 26.95 -6.04 6.51
C GLY A 235 27.53 -6.03 5.10
N ASP A 236 27.86 -7.22 4.58
CA ASP A 236 28.43 -7.39 3.25
C ASP A 236 27.42 -6.95 2.17
N PRO A 237 27.76 -6.00 1.27
CA PRO A 237 26.90 -5.62 0.16
C PRO A 237 26.42 -6.81 -0.68
N GLU A 238 27.25 -7.85 -0.82
CA GLU A 238 26.90 -9.08 -1.56
C GLU A 238 25.69 -9.80 -0.94
N ASP A 239 25.52 -9.75 0.38
CA ASP A 239 24.38 -10.37 1.05
C ASP A 239 23.07 -9.66 0.69
N ILE A 240 23.09 -8.33 0.61
CA ILE A 240 21.91 -7.53 0.21
C ILE A 240 21.54 -7.82 -1.24
N HIS A 241 22.53 -7.83 -2.14
CA HIS A 241 22.31 -8.19 -3.55
C HIS A 241 21.67 -9.58 -3.67
N LYS A 242 22.17 -10.57 -2.93
CA LYS A 242 21.65 -11.93 -2.92
C LYS A 242 20.20 -11.98 -2.41
N LEU A 243 19.86 -11.25 -1.35
CA LEU A 243 18.50 -11.16 -0.82
C LEU A 243 17.54 -10.55 -1.85
N LEU A 244 17.93 -9.44 -2.49
CA LEU A 244 17.10 -8.78 -3.50
C LEU A 244 16.87 -9.69 -4.72
N ARG A 245 17.95 -10.28 -5.27
CA ARG A 245 17.86 -11.17 -6.44
C ARG A 245 17.06 -12.44 -6.14
N SER A 246 17.23 -13.03 -4.95
CA SER A 246 16.45 -14.21 -4.54
C SER A 246 14.95 -13.90 -4.39
N ALA A 247 14.58 -12.75 -3.85
CA ALA A 247 13.18 -12.32 -3.76
C ALA A 247 12.54 -12.17 -5.15
N TRP A 248 13.25 -11.56 -6.11
CA TRP A 248 12.78 -11.48 -7.50
C TRP A 248 12.69 -12.86 -8.16
N ALA A 249 13.68 -13.73 -7.96
CA ALA A 249 13.68 -15.06 -8.57
C ALA A 249 12.54 -15.95 -8.04
N GLU A 250 12.24 -15.87 -6.75
CA GLU A 250 11.08 -16.55 -6.14
C GLU A 250 9.78 -16.01 -6.70
N TRP A 251 9.62 -14.68 -6.77
CA TRP A 251 8.43 -14.05 -7.34
C TRP A 251 8.20 -14.43 -8.81
N VAL A 252 9.23 -14.44 -9.66
CA VAL A 252 9.10 -14.86 -11.08
C VAL A 252 8.62 -16.30 -11.18
N ARG A 253 9.17 -17.20 -10.36
CA ARG A 253 8.78 -18.61 -10.34
C ARG A 253 7.31 -18.77 -9.97
N GLU A 254 6.89 -18.18 -8.86
CA GLU A 254 5.51 -18.29 -8.37
C GLU A 254 4.49 -17.64 -9.32
N LYS A 255 4.87 -16.55 -9.99
CA LYS A 255 4.02 -15.89 -11.00
C LYS A 255 3.74 -16.76 -12.20
N ALA A 256 4.76 -17.46 -12.67
CA ALA A 256 4.63 -18.31 -13.84
C ALA A 256 3.83 -19.58 -13.52
N ASP A 257 4.06 -20.20 -12.36
CA ASP A 257 3.28 -21.36 -11.92
C ASP A 257 1.79 -21.01 -11.74
N ALA A 258 1.48 -19.78 -11.29
CA ALA A 258 0.11 -19.28 -11.23
C ALA A 258 -0.50 -19.06 -12.63
N ALA A 259 0.26 -18.54 -13.59
CA ALA A 259 -0.21 -18.36 -14.98
C ALA A 259 -0.52 -19.70 -15.66
N ASP A 260 0.33 -20.71 -15.46
CA ASP A 260 0.16 -22.05 -16.02
C ASP A 260 -1.11 -22.75 -15.46
N SER A 261 -1.50 -22.44 -14.22
CA SER A 261 -2.73 -22.96 -13.60
C SER A 261 -4.04 -22.33 -14.12
N VAL A 262 -3.97 -21.11 -14.67
CA VAL A 262 -5.13 -20.30 -15.12
C VAL A 262 -5.44 -20.52 -16.62
N CYS A 263 -4.61 -21.27 -17.35
CA CYS A 263 -4.80 -21.59 -18.77
C CYS A 263 -6.09 -22.39 -19.09
N ASN A 264 -6.95 -22.68 -18.12
CA ASN A 264 -8.32 -23.15 -18.33
C ASN A 264 -9.34 -22.07 -17.95
N GLY A 265 -9.52 -21.08 -18.83
CA GLY A 265 -10.76 -20.30 -18.91
C GLY A 265 -10.75 -18.90 -18.30
N SER A 266 -10.12 -17.95 -18.99
CA SER A 266 -10.70 -16.62 -19.33
C SER A 266 -9.59 -15.69 -19.83
N SER A 267 -9.73 -15.22 -21.08
CA SER A 267 -8.92 -14.12 -21.60
C SER A 267 -9.33 -12.85 -20.88
N ALA A 268 -8.53 -12.42 -19.89
CA ALA A 268 -8.73 -11.11 -19.27
C ALA A 268 -8.44 -10.02 -20.30
N VAL A 269 -9.51 -9.42 -20.83
CA VAL A 269 -9.48 -8.23 -21.67
C VAL A 269 -8.77 -7.10 -20.94
N GLU A 270 -7.83 -6.45 -21.63
CA GLU A 270 -7.12 -5.28 -21.15
C GLU A 270 -8.11 -4.17 -20.76
N GLN A 271 -8.01 -3.66 -19.53
CA GLN A 271 -8.70 -2.42 -19.15
C GLN A 271 -7.74 -1.25 -19.26
N GLU A 272 -8.13 -0.26 -20.05
CA GLU A 272 -7.74 1.14 -19.85
C GLU A 272 -8.19 1.56 -18.44
N GLY A 273 -7.22 1.96 -17.59
CA GLY A 273 -7.48 2.42 -16.22
C GLY A 273 -7.30 1.37 -15.11
N SER A 274 -6.37 0.42 -15.29
CA SER A 274 -6.07 -0.68 -14.36
C SER A 274 -5.93 -0.22 -12.90
N ARG A 275 -6.86 -0.66 -12.03
CA ARG A 275 -6.67 -0.54 -10.58
C ARG A 275 -5.42 -1.33 -10.20
N MET A 276 -4.42 -0.68 -9.58
CA MET A 276 -3.21 -1.33 -9.07
C MET A 276 -3.49 -2.17 -7.82
N VAL A 277 -4.27 -3.23 -7.98
CA VAL A 277 -4.45 -4.27 -6.96
C VAL A 277 -3.45 -5.38 -7.26
N HIS A 278 -2.56 -5.63 -6.31
CA HIS A 278 -1.53 -6.67 -6.40
C HIS A 278 -2.06 -8.00 -5.85
N ASP A 279 -1.61 -9.11 -6.43
CA ASP A 279 -1.84 -10.46 -5.88
C ASP A 279 -0.83 -10.76 -4.75
N LYS A 280 -0.98 -11.91 -4.07
CA LYS A 280 -0.11 -12.28 -2.97
C LYS A 280 1.36 -12.23 -3.36
N GLN A 281 1.75 -12.74 -4.53
CA GLN A 281 3.15 -12.84 -4.92
C GLN A 281 3.74 -11.44 -5.02
N THR A 282 3.07 -10.55 -5.73
CA THR A 282 3.54 -9.16 -5.83
C THR A 282 3.55 -8.47 -4.48
N CYS A 283 2.55 -8.65 -3.62
CA CYS A 283 2.56 -8.07 -2.26
C CYS A 283 3.73 -8.56 -1.41
N LEU A 284 4.06 -9.85 -1.48
CA LEU A 284 5.20 -10.42 -0.75
C LEU A 284 6.54 -9.94 -1.31
N LEU A 285 6.66 -9.78 -2.63
CA LEU A 285 7.82 -9.13 -3.25
C LEU A 285 7.98 -7.71 -2.71
N LEU A 286 6.91 -6.91 -2.71
CA LEU A 286 6.95 -5.53 -2.21
C LEU A 286 7.37 -5.47 -0.74
N ALA A 287 6.82 -6.34 0.12
CA ALA A 287 7.22 -6.44 1.52
C ALA A 287 8.72 -6.70 1.64
N ARG A 288 9.26 -7.67 0.90
CA ARG A 288 10.70 -7.98 0.92
C ARG A 288 11.54 -6.81 0.42
N MET A 289 11.13 -6.13 -0.64
CA MET A 289 11.86 -4.96 -1.15
C MET A 289 11.90 -3.82 -0.13
N ILE A 290 10.79 -3.57 0.57
CA ILE A 290 10.72 -2.57 1.64
C ILE A 290 11.63 -2.97 2.81
N GLU A 291 11.47 -4.18 3.36
CA GLU A 291 12.25 -4.63 4.52
C GLU A 291 13.75 -4.65 4.24
N ILE A 292 14.17 -5.18 3.08
CA ILE A 292 15.57 -5.17 2.68
C ILE A 292 16.07 -3.74 2.50
N SER A 293 15.30 -2.84 1.89
CA SER A 293 15.74 -1.44 1.72
C SER A 293 15.79 -0.68 3.05
N ALA A 294 15.12 -1.18 4.09
CA ALA A 294 15.01 -0.54 5.38
C ALA A 294 16.07 -0.95 6.42
N GLY A 295 17.00 -1.86 6.09
CA GLY A 295 17.91 -2.40 7.11
C GLY A 295 17.42 -3.68 7.79
N ARG A 296 16.20 -4.15 7.47
CA ARG A 296 15.54 -5.26 8.19
C ARG A 296 15.69 -6.54 7.37
N ALA A 297 16.76 -7.29 7.60
CA ALA A 297 17.08 -8.50 6.85
C ALA A 297 15.93 -9.53 6.92
N ALA A 298 15.24 -9.73 5.80
CA ALA A 298 14.10 -10.65 5.66
C ALA A 298 14.44 -12.14 5.88
N GLY A 299 15.72 -12.48 6.11
CA GLY A 299 16.19 -13.86 6.30
C GLY A 299 16.00 -14.44 7.70
N GLU A 300 15.97 -13.59 8.74
CA GLU A 300 15.84 -14.05 10.15
C GLU A 300 14.52 -13.64 10.81
N ALA A 301 13.78 -12.69 10.22
CA ALA A 301 12.49 -12.22 10.73
C ALA A 301 11.37 -13.28 10.67
N ALA A 302 11.55 -14.40 9.95
CA ALA A 302 10.57 -15.48 9.87
C ALA A 302 10.69 -16.54 10.98
N SER A 303 11.52 -16.31 12.01
CA SER A 303 11.68 -17.27 13.11
C SER A 303 10.55 -17.25 14.14
N GLU A 304 9.76 -16.16 14.22
CA GLU A 304 8.61 -16.08 15.12
C GLU A 304 7.32 -16.55 14.40
N ASP A 305 6.60 -17.48 15.03
CA ASP A 305 5.35 -18.06 14.51
C ASP A 305 4.30 -16.99 14.14
N GLY A 306 4.28 -15.86 14.88
CA GLY A 306 3.41 -14.72 14.63
C GLY A 306 3.68 -14.00 13.30
N ASP A 307 4.95 -13.79 12.95
CA ASP A 307 5.30 -13.06 11.72
C ASP A 307 5.03 -13.93 10.48
N ARG A 308 5.23 -15.26 10.60
CA ARG A 308 4.81 -16.22 9.57
C ARG A 308 3.30 -16.18 9.33
N ARG A 309 2.49 -16.08 10.39
CA ARG A 309 1.03 -15.99 10.25
C ARG A 309 0.59 -14.67 9.61
N ILE A 310 1.25 -13.56 9.93
CA ILE A 310 1.00 -12.25 9.31
C ILE A 310 1.31 -12.27 7.80
N ILE A 311 2.42 -12.89 7.40
CA ILE A 311 2.78 -13.09 5.99
C ILE A 311 1.69 -13.89 5.27
N GLN A 312 1.26 -15.01 5.87
CA GLN A 312 0.19 -15.85 5.30
C GLN A 312 -1.12 -15.08 5.14
N LEU A 313 -1.57 -14.40 6.19
CA LEU A 313 -2.81 -13.62 6.18
C LEU A 313 -2.74 -12.46 5.17
N THR A 314 -1.58 -11.79 5.07
CA THR A 314 -1.37 -10.74 4.06
C THR A 314 -1.58 -11.29 2.65
N GLY A 315 -0.95 -12.43 2.33
CA GLY A 315 -1.13 -13.07 1.03
C GLY A 315 -2.58 -13.43 0.76
N SER A 316 -3.24 -14.10 1.71
CA SER A 316 -4.66 -14.47 1.59
C SER A 316 -5.59 -13.27 1.43
N ILE A 317 -5.37 -12.18 2.15
CA ILE A 317 -6.16 -10.95 2.03
C ILE A 317 -5.98 -10.33 0.65
N CYS A 318 -4.74 -10.21 0.16
CA CYS A 318 -4.44 -9.60 -1.14
C CYS A 318 -5.01 -10.41 -2.30
N ASP A 319 -4.94 -11.74 -2.25
CA ASP A 319 -5.57 -12.62 -3.25
C ASP A 319 -7.10 -12.45 -3.26
N SER A 320 -7.75 -12.42 -2.10
CA SER A 320 -9.21 -12.18 -2.00
C SER A 320 -9.60 -10.81 -2.58
N LEU A 321 -8.82 -9.78 -2.28
CA LEU A 321 -9.04 -8.44 -2.82
C LEU A 321 -8.89 -8.41 -4.35
N LYS A 322 -7.87 -9.09 -4.88
CA LYS A 322 -7.66 -9.21 -6.32
C LYS A 322 -8.79 -9.99 -7.00
N GLN A 323 -9.19 -11.12 -6.42
CA GLN A 323 -10.31 -11.92 -6.92
C GLN A 323 -11.60 -11.10 -6.94
N LYS A 324 -11.93 -10.39 -5.86
CA LYS A 324 -13.11 -9.51 -5.80
C LYS A 324 -13.07 -8.45 -6.91
N MET A 325 -11.92 -7.82 -7.12
CA MET A 325 -11.73 -6.83 -8.18
C MET A 325 -12.00 -7.43 -9.58
N LEU A 326 -11.51 -8.64 -9.85
CA LEU A 326 -11.75 -9.33 -11.14
C LEU A 326 -13.22 -9.69 -11.34
N VAL A 327 -13.87 -10.18 -10.28
CA VAL A 327 -15.27 -10.63 -10.29
C VAL A 327 -16.26 -9.45 -10.37
N SER A 328 -15.87 -8.26 -9.88
CA SER A 328 -16.69 -7.04 -9.91
C SER A 328 -16.95 -6.46 -11.30
N GLN A 329 -16.40 -7.05 -12.36
CA GLN A 329 -16.64 -6.66 -13.75
C GLN A 329 -18.05 -7.04 -14.26
N ASP A 330 -18.70 -8.03 -13.65
CA ASP A 330 -20.09 -8.42 -13.92
C ASP A 330 -20.82 -8.64 -12.58
N PRO A 331 -21.28 -7.56 -11.91
CA PRO A 331 -21.79 -7.64 -10.55
C PRO A 331 -23.11 -8.42 -10.43
N GLU A 332 -23.97 -8.38 -11.46
CA GLU A 332 -25.27 -9.06 -11.45
C GLU A 332 -25.13 -10.58 -11.45
N LYS A 333 -24.12 -11.12 -12.14
CA LYS A 333 -23.88 -12.58 -12.15
C LYS A 333 -23.14 -13.09 -10.93
N ASN A 334 -22.45 -12.21 -10.19
CA ASN A 334 -21.48 -12.61 -9.18
C ASN A 334 -21.81 -12.12 -7.76
N GLU A 335 -23.02 -11.66 -7.51
CA GLU A 335 -23.43 -11.06 -6.23
C GLU A 335 -23.17 -12.00 -5.03
N GLU A 336 -23.62 -13.25 -5.10
CA GLU A 336 -23.42 -14.25 -4.03
C GLU A 336 -21.93 -14.54 -3.79
N MET A 337 -21.14 -14.67 -4.86
CA MET A 337 -19.69 -14.88 -4.79
C MET A 337 -19.00 -13.69 -4.12
N MET A 338 -19.36 -12.46 -4.49
CA MET A 338 -18.79 -11.26 -3.88
C MET A 338 -19.13 -11.14 -2.39
N SER A 339 -20.38 -11.47 -2.00
CA SER A 339 -20.78 -11.50 -0.59
C SER A 339 -19.96 -12.51 0.21
N HIS A 340 -19.76 -13.72 -0.31
CA HIS A 340 -18.94 -14.73 0.33
C HIS A 340 -17.47 -14.27 0.50
N VAL A 341 -16.90 -13.68 -0.55
CA VAL A 341 -15.53 -13.12 -0.49
C VAL A 341 -15.43 -12.02 0.56
N ASP A 342 -16.46 -11.18 0.71
CA ASP A 342 -16.46 -10.11 1.72
C ASP A 342 -16.52 -10.62 3.15
N ASP A 343 -17.29 -11.66 3.42
CA ASP A 343 -17.36 -12.24 4.76
C ASP A 343 -16.07 -12.96 5.13
N GLU A 344 -15.46 -13.66 4.17
CA GLU A 344 -14.14 -14.26 4.35
C GLU A 344 -13.04 -13.19 4.56
N LEU A 345 -13.08 -12.11 3.78
CA LEU A 345 -12.16 -10.99 3.91
C LEU A 345 -12.26 -10.33 5.30
N LYS A 346 -13.48 -10.11 5.81
CA LYS A 346 -13.70 -9.59 7.17
C LYS A 346 -13.12 -10.53 8.24
N LEU A 347 -13.28 -11.83 8.09
CA LEU A 347 -12.70 -12.82 9.02
C LEU A 347 -11.17 -12.77 9.02
N ARG A 348 -10.56 -12.79 7.83
CA ARG A 348 -9.10 -12.72 7.66
C ARG A 348 -8.51 -11.41 8.19
N ILE A 349 -9.18 -10.28 7.95
CA ILE A 349 -8.74 -8.97 8.47
C ILE A 349 -8.79 -8.95 10.01
N ARG A 350 -9.83 -9.48 10.65
CA ARG A 350 -9.89 -9.54 12.13
C ARG A 350 -8.75 -10.38 12.70
N GLU A 351 -8.49 -11.54 12.08
CA GLU A 351 -7.36 -12.38 12.48
C GLU A 351 -6.02 -11.63 12.28
N PHE A 352 -5.85 -10.97 11.14
CA PHE A 352 -4.66 -10.17 10.86
C PHE A 352 -4.43 -9.08 11.91
N VAL A 353 -5.49 -8.35 12.27
CA VAL A 353 -5.45 -7.30 13.31
C VAL A 353 -5.10 -7.87 14.67
N GLN A 354 -5.59 -9.07 15.01
CA GLN A 354 -5.24 -9.75 16.24
C GLN A 354 -3.74 -10.04 16.34
N TYR A 355 -3.14 -10.61 15.30
CA TYR A 355 -1.69 -10.86 15.29
C TYR A 355 -0.87 -9.57 15.28
N LEU A 356 -1.35 -8.54 14.56
CA LEU A 356 -0.71 -7.24 14.51
C LEU A 356 -0.64 -6.57 15.89
N LEU A 357 -1.73 -6.64 16.67
CA LEU A 357 -1.88 -5.89 17.93
C LEU A 357 -1.54 -6.69 19.20
N ARG A 358 -1.70 -8.02 19.23
CA ARG A 358 -1.48 -8.83 20.47
C ARG A 358 -0.01 -9.05 20.85
N LEU A 359 0.93 -8.95 19.92
CA LEU A 359 2.34 -9.29 20.16
C LEU A 359 3.22 -8.08 20.53
N GLY A 360 2.62 -6.95 20.89
CA GLY A 360 3.31 -5.69 21.21
C GLY A 360 4.06 -5.65 22.55
N GLU A 361 4.06 -6.74 23.34
CA GLU A 361 4.71 -6.74 24.67
C GLU A 361 6.21 -7.10 24.65
N LYS A 362 6.75 -7.64 23.54
CA LYS A 362 8.19 -7.92 23.40
C LYS A 362 8.85 -6.88 22.48
N LYS A 363 9.63 -5.99 23.07
CA LYS A 363 10.41 -4.93 22.41
C LYS A 363 11.59 -5.51 21.59
N THR A 364 11.37 -6.02 20.40
CA THR A 364 12.47 -6.29 19.43
C THR A 364 11.91 -6.36 18.01
N GLY A 365 12.40 -5.52 17.08
CA GLY A 365 12.43 -5.65 15.60
C GLY A 365 11.16 -5.97 14.78
N SER A 366 10.20 -6.74 15.31
CA SER A 366 9.01 -7.22 14.61
C SER A 366 7.93 -6.15 14.45
N SER A 367 7.98 -5.04 15.21
CA SER A 367 6.95 -4.00 15.13
C SER A 367 6.98 -3.27 13.79
N GLU A 368 8.14 -2.83 13.31
CA GLU A 368 8.24 -2.16 12.00
C GLU A 368 7.88 -3.10 10.85
N THR A 369 8.33 -4.35 10.88
CA THR A 369 7.97 -5.37 9.88
C THR A 369 6.46 -5.59 9.82
N ARG A 370 5.78 -5.67 10.98
CA ARG A 370 4.32 -5.76 11.04
C ARG A 370 3.64 -4.52 10.46
N GLN A 371 4.18 -3.32 10.68
CA GLN A 371 3.69 -2.09 10.05
C GLN A 371 3.87 -2.09 8.54
N THR A 372 4.94 -2.70 8.01
CA THR A 372 5.11 -2.89 6.56
C THR A 372 3.98 -3.75 5.98
N PHE A 373 3.69 -4.89 6.60
CA PHE A 373 2.58 -5.75 6.16
C PHE A 373 1.21 -5.05 6.29
N LEU A 374 0.98 -4.29 7.36
CA LEU A 374 -0.24 -3.49 7.51
C LEU A 374 -0.36 -2.45 6.39
N SER A 375 0.73 -1.73 6.09
CA SER A 375 0.76 -0.73 5.01
C SER A 375 0.41 -1.35 3.65
N ILE A 376 0.95 -2.53 3.35
CA ILE A 376 0.64 -3.26 2.12
C ILE A 376 -0.83 -3.66 2.09
N VAL A 377 -1.36 -4.29 3.16
CA VAL A 377 -2.78 -4.67 3.23
C VAL A 377 -3.69 -3.46 3.05
N LYS A 378 -3.40 -2.35 3.72
CA LYS A 378 -4.17 -1.10 3.60
C LYS A 378 -4.14 -0.55 2.18
N SER A 379 -2.96 -0.53 1.55
CA SER A 379 -2.81 -0.07 0.16
C SER A 379 -3.59 -0.94 -0.83
N CYS A 380 -3.57 -2.25 -0.67
CA CYS A 380 -4.32 -3.17 -1.54
C CYS A 380 -5.83 -3.03 -1.32
N TYR A 381 -6.27 -2.90 -0.07
CA TYR A 381 -7.67 -2.71 0.23
C TYR A 381 -8.17 -1.38 -0.36
N TYR A 382 -7.41 -0.30 -0.16
CA TYR A 382 -7.67 1.02 -0.74
C TYR A 382 -7.77 0.94 -2.27
N ALA A 383 -6.78 0.35 -2.95
CA ALA A 383 -6.76 0.23 -4.40
C ALA A 383 -7.92 -0.62 -4.95
N ALA A 384 -8.37 -1.62 -4.19
CA ALA A 384 -9.48 -2.49 -4.60
C ALA A 384 -10.86 -1.80 -4.47
N HIS A 385 -11.06 -0.99 -3.44
CA HIS A 385 -12.37 -0.43 -3.09
C HIS A 385 -12.55 1.04 -3.49
N CYS A 386 -11.46 1.82 -3.60
CA CYS A 386 -11.54 3.23 -3.93
C CYS A 386 -11.84 3.43 -5.43
N PRO A 387 -12.88 4.21 -5.80
CA PRO A 387 -13.16 4.51 -7.20
C PRO A 387 -11.99 5.27 -7.88
N PRO A 388 -11.69 5.04 -9.17
CA PRO A 388 -10.55 5.66 -9.85
C PRO A 388 -10.52 7.20 -9.75
N HIS A 389 -11.64 7.86 -9.98
CA HIS A 389 -11.73 9.33 -9.88
C HIS A 389 -11.45 9.86 -8.47
N VAL A 390 -11.75 9.07 -7.42
CA VAL A 390 -11.42 9.41 -6.03
C VAL A 390 -9.93 9.22 -5.77
N VAL A 391 -9.32 8.18 -6.35
CA VAL A 391 -7.86 7.98 -6.32
C VAL A 391 -7.15 9.16 -6.98
N ASP A 392 -7.59 9.58 -8.16
CA ASP A 392 -6.99 10.72 -8.87
C ASP A 392 -7.13 12.02 -8.05
N ARG A 393 -8.27 12.24 -7.38
CA ARG A 393 -8.46 13.36 -6.44
C ARG A 393 -7.50 13.27 -5.25
N HIS A 394 -7.32 12.07 -4.68
CA HIS A 394 -6.40 11.87 -3.55
C HIS A 394 -4.95 12.07 -3.97
N ILE A 395 -4.55 11.62 -5.15
CA ILE A 395 -3.24 11.89 -5.73
C ILE A 395 -3.01 13.41 -5.84
N SER A 396 -3.98 14.14 -6.42
CA SER A 396 -3.90 15.60 -6.54
C SER A 396 -3.69 16.26 -5.18
N ARG A 397 -4.56 15.95 -4.21
CA ARG A 397 -4.54 16.57 -2.88
C ARG A 397 -3.34 16.19 -2.02
N VAL A 398 -2.87 14.95 -2.10
CA VAL A 398 -1.79 14.44 -1.25
C VAL A 398 -0.42 14.76 -1.83
N ILE A 399 -0.24 14.65 -3.15
CA ILE A 399 1.07 14.80 -3.78
C ILE A 399 1.29 16.23 -4.31
N PHE A 400 0.27 16.91 -4.82
CA PHE A 400 0.47 18.12 -5.64
C PHE A 400 -0.13 19.40 -5.05
N GLU A 401 -1.16 19.32 -4.23
CA GLU A 401 -1.82 20.50 -3.66
C GLU A 401 -1.37 20.76 -2.21
N PRO A 402 -0.63 21.85 -1.95
CA PRO A 402 -0.23 22.20 -0.59
C PRO A 402 -1.43 22.62 0.26
N VAL A 403 -1.36 22.27 1.54
CA VAL A 403 -2.38 22.66 2.52
C VAL A 403 -2.24 24.15 2.80
N SER A 404 -3.24 24.91 2.38
CA SER A 404 -3.26 26.38 2.52
C SER A 404 -3.51 26.82 3.96
N ALA A 405 -3.05 28.03 4.29
CA ALA A 405 -3.45 28.69 5.53
C ALA A 405 -4.94 29.05 5.49
N ALA A 406 -5.65 28.80 6.59
CA ALA A 406 -6.97 29.39 6.79
C ALA A 406 -6.79 30.91 6.80
N LYS A 407 -7.58 31.61 5.98
CA LYS A 407 -7.61 33.08 5.94
C LYS A 407 -8.35 33.64 7.13
#